data_AF-A0A7J4NKQ4-F1
#
_entry.id   AF-A0A7J4NKQ4-F1
#
_cell.length_a   1.000
_cell.length_b   1.000
_cell.length_c   1.000
_cell.angle_alpha   90.00
_cell.angle_beta   90.00
_cell.angle_gamma   90.00
#
_symmetry.space_group_name_H-M   'P 1'
#
loop_
_entity.id
_entity.type
_entity.pdbx_description
1 polymer ?
#
loop_
_entity_poly.entity_id
_entity_poly.type
_entity_poly.pdbx_seq_one_letter_code
_entity_poly.pdbx_strand_id
1 'polypeptide(L)'
;MTEQRQPIVAVLGHVDHGKTSLLDHIRSLGTDKQASIMAREAGGITQHIGATEVPADILNELCSPLMGGKNFDSPGLLFIDTPGHHSFSTLRTRGGSLADIAILVIDIADGCKPQTLESLRILRQAKTPFVVACNKIDRIYGWKSEHGRSMALSMRSQSKDVIALFEQKYWQLVGQFAEETFNLERYDQITDFTKNIAMVPCSAKEGEGIQDLLAVTIGLAEKFLAEQLGDVAGDAEATVLEMKEERGLGKTIDIILHRGTLNKGDEIAVATPNGPLVTRIKGMFSPRGMSEM
;
A
#
# COMPACT_ATOMS: atom_id res chain seq x y z
N MET A 1 9.70 -22.49 10.63
CA MET A 1 9.25 -21.37 9.80
C MET A 1 10.04 -20.17 10.25
N THR A 2 10.77 -19.52 9.35
CA THR A 2 11.45 -18.25 9.64
C THR A 2 10.37 -17.22 9.98
N GLU A 3 10.46 -16.64 11.18
CA GLU A 3 9.54 -15.63 11.66
C GLU A 3 9.73 -14.37 10.79
N GLN A 4 8.73 -14.03 9.98
CA GLN A 4 8.74 -12.85 9.11
C GLN A 4 7.68 -11.86 9.58
N ARG A 5 7.98 -10.57 9.52
CA ARG A 5 6.96 -9.53 9.74
C ARG A 5 6.20 -9.22 8.45
N GLN A 6 5.09 -8.51 8.60
CA GLN A 6 4.32 -8.01 7.47
C GLN A 6 5.11 -6.95 6.70
N PRO A 7 5.14 -7.02 5.36
CA PRO A 7 5.56 -5.91 4.52
C PRO A 7 4.68 -4.71 4.77
N ILE A 8 5.34 -3.58 4.98
CA ILE A 8 4.68 -2.30 5.15
C ILE A 8 4.50 -1.68 3.77
N VAL A 9 3.25 -1.47 3.37
CA VAL A 9 2.84 -1.00 2.06
C VAL A 9 2.47 0.46 2.10
N ALA A 10 3.21 1.26 1.36
CA ALA A 10 2.93 2.68 1.14
C ALA A 10 1.98 2.86 -0.06
N VAL A 11 0.96 3.71 0.04
CA VAL A 11 0.11 4.07 -1.12
C VAL A 11 0.40 5.49 -1.59
N LEU A 12 0.80 5.60 -2.86
CA LEU A 12 1.26 6.82 -3.54
C LEU A 12 0.35 7.18 -4.70
N GLY A 13 0.46 8.41 -5.21
CA GLY A 13 -0.29 8.85 -6.40
C GLY A 13 -0.78 10.28 -6.32
N HIS A 14 -1.18 10.82 -7.47
CA HIS A 14 -1.71 12.18 -7.55
C HIS A 14 -3.03 12.35 -6.79
N VAL A 15 -3.38 13.60 -6.46
CA VAL A 15 -4.72 13.96 -5.99
C VAL A 15 -5.77 13.40 -6.95
N ASP A 16 -6.87 12.89 -6.40
CA ASP A 16 -7.99 12.29 -7.11
C ASP A 16 -7.70 11.04 -7.95
N HIS A 17 -6.48 10.50 -8.01
CA HIS A 17 -6.22 9.22 -8.70
C HIS A 17 -6.84 8.00 -7.99
N GLY A 18 -7.36 8.18 -6.77
CA GLY A 18 -8.14 7.17 -6.05
C GLY A 18 -7.36 6.39 -4.98
N LYS A 19 -6.31 6.98 -4.40
CA LYS A 19 -5.58 6.41 -3.25
C LYS A 19 -6.50 6.08 -2.08
N THR A 20 -7.31 7.04 -1.65
CA THR A 20 -8.21 6.88 -0.50
C THR A 20 -9.31 5.86 -0.82
N SER A 21 -9.84 5.83 -2.04
CA SER A 21 -10.80 4.80 -2.46
C SER A 21 -10.19 3.40 -2.45
N LEU A 22 -8.92 3.26 -2.90
CA LEU A 22 -8.20 1.99 -2.84
C LEU A 22 -7.99 1.54 -1.39
N LEU A 23 -7.55 2.44 -0.52
CA LEU A 23 -7.35 2.16 0.90
C LEU A 23 -8.67 1.85 1.62
N ASP A 24 -9.77 2.54 1.30
CA ASP A 24 -11.09 2.23 1.82
C ASP A 24 -11.57 0.84 1.39
N HIS A 25 -11.31 0.43 0.14
CA HIS A 25 -11.59 -0.93 -0.30
C HIS A 25 -10.74 -1.93 0.49
N ILE A 26 -9.45 -1.69 0.65
CA ILE A 26 -8.54 -2.54 1.42
C ILE A 26 -8.98 -2.66 2.89
N ARG A 27 -9.42 -1.57 3.52
CA ARG A 27 -10.00 -1.57 4.88
C ARG A 27 -11.22 -2.45 4.99
N SER A 28 -12.06 -2.47 3.95
CA SER A 28 -13.24 -3.34 3.95
C SER A 28 -12.91 -4.83 3.90
N LEU A 29 -11.69 -5.17 3.45
CA LEU A 29 -11.15 -6.53 3.45
C LEU A 29 -10.48 -6.90 4.77
N GLY A 30 -10.01 -5.93 5.56
CA GLY A 30 -9.29 -6.17 6.82
C GLY A 30 -10.16 -6.79 7.91
N THR A 31 -9.50 -7.28 8.96
CA THR A 31 -10.12 -7.93 10.14
C THR A 31 -11.09 -7.02 10.90
N ASP A 32 -10.86 -5.71 10.86
CA ASP A 32 -11.79 -4.72 11.37
C ASP A 32 -12.52 -4.05 10.22
N LYS A 33 -13.81 -4.35 10.05
CA LYS A 33 -14.67 -3.59 9.13
C LYS A 33 -14.79 -2.15 9.62
N GLN A 34 -13.88 -1.29 9.19
CA GLN A 34 -13.93 0.14 9.46
C GLN A 34 -14.80 0.82 8.40
N ALA A 35 -15.60 1.80 8.83
CA ALA A 35 -16.40 2.61 7.90
C ALA A 35 -15.47 3.46 7.00
N SER A 36 -15.85 3.65 5.73
CA SER A 36 -15.09 4.45 4.74
C SER A 36 -14.64 5.80 5.32
N ILE A 37 -13.35 6.10 5.16
CA ILE A 37 -12.75 7.36 5.60
C ILE A 37 -13.23 8.52 4.71
N MET A 38 -13.41 8.28 3.40
CA MET A 38 -13.96 9.29 2.48
C MET A 38 -15.32 9.84 2.93
N ALA A 39 -16.12 9.05 3.66
CA ALA A 39 -17.41 9.46 4.18
C ALA A 39 -17.32 10.31 5.47
N ARG A 40 -16.16 10.34 6.15
CA ARG A 40 -15.98 10.95 7.47
C ARG A 40 -15.08 12.19 7.48
N GLU A 41 -14.16 12.31 6.51
CA GLU A 41 -13.24 13.45 6.44
C GLU A 41 -13.78 14.62 5.60
N ALA A 42 -13.59 15.84 6.11
CA ALA A 42 -13.99 17.06 5.40
C ALA A 42 -13.23 17.18 4.08
N GLY A 43 -13.97 17.25 2.97
CA GLY A 43 -13.41 17.44 1.62
C GLY A 43 -12.93 16.16 0.92
N GLY A 44 -13.14 14.96 1.50
CA GLY A 44 -12.84 13.68 0.85
C GLY A 44 -11.35 13.35 0.72
N ILE A 45 -10.49 13.93 1.58
CA ILE A 45 -9.03 13.74 1.60
C ILE A 45 -8.54 13.24 2.97
N THR A 46 -7.60 12.30 2.97
CA THR A 46 -6.89 11.79 4.17
C THR A 46 -6.18 12.91 4.92
N GLN A 47 -6.49 13.10 6.21
CA GLN A 47 -5.84 14.09 7.07
C GLN A 47 -4.96 13.51 8.19
N HIS A 48 -5.21 12.27 8.62
CA HIS A 48 -4.42 11.57 9.65
C HIS A 48 -3.71 10.34 9.10
N ILE A 49 -2.57 9.96 9.69
CA ILE A 49 -1.89 8.73 9.28
C ILE A 49 -2.63 7.52 9.87
N GLY A 50 -3.20 6.70 9.00
CA GLY A 50 -3.86 5.44 9.37
C GLY A 50 -3.02 4.23 9.02
N ALA A 51 -3.23 3.11 9.73
CA ALA A 51 -2.69 1.81 9.35
C ALA A 51 -3.83 0.80 9.15
N THR A 52 -3.70 -0.10 8.18
CA THR A 52 -4.69 -1.12 7.88
C THR A 52 -4.00 -2.45 7.61
N GLU A 53 -4.34 -3.46 8.39
CA GLU A 53 -3.80 -4.81 8.24
C GLU A 53 -4.70 -5.66 7.34
N VAL A 54 -4.11 -6.37 6.38
CA VAL A 54 -4.77 -7.43 5.62
C VAL A 54 -4.06 -8.75 5.95
N PRO A 55 -4.64 -9.57 6.83
CA PRO A 55 -4.04 -10.84 7.25
C PRO A 55 -3.87 -11.86 6.11
N ALA A 56 -2.92 -12.78 6.29
CA ALA A 56 -2.57 -13.79 5.28
C ALA A 56 -3.72 -14.73 4.91
N ASP A 57 -4.59 -15.10 5.84
CA ASP A 57 -5.77 -15.93 5.57
C ASP A 57 -6.71 -15.26 4.55
N ILE A 58 -6.99 -13.97 4.74
CA ILE A 58 -7.80 -13.17 3.80
C ILE A 58 -7.10 -13.06 2.45
N LEU A 59 -5.78 -12.78 2.43
CA LEU A 59 -5.01 -12.70 1.18
C LEU A 59 -4.99 -14.03 0.44
N ASN A 60 -4.78 -15.15 1.15
CA ASN A 60 -4.74 -16.48 0.55
C ASN A 60 -6.11 -16.89 -0.01
N GLU A 61 -7.21 -16.55 0.67
CA GLU A 61 -8.56 -16.78 0.14
C GLU A 61 -8.81 -15.95 -1.13
N LEU A 62 -8.60 -14.64 -1.05
CA LEU A 62 -8.89 -13.68 -2.11
C LEU A 62 -8.04 -13.92 -3.37
N CYS A 63 -6.76 -14.24 -3.18
CA CYS A 63 -5.79 -14.45 -4.26
C CYS A 63 -5.72 -15.91 -4.72
N SER A 64 -6.45 -16.85 -4.08
CA SER A 64 -6.41 -18.28 -4.43
C SER A 64 -6.56 -18.60 -5.93
N PRO A 65 -7.41 -17.89 -6.72
CA PRO A 65 -7.54 -18.19 -8.16
C PRO A 65 -6.28 -17.86 -8.96
N LEU A 66 -5.42 -16.98 -8.44
CA LEU A 66 -4.18 -16.51 -9.06
C LEU A 66 -2.95 -17.31 -8.60
N MET A 67 -3.03 -17.94 -7.43
CA MET A 67 -1.87 -18.57 -6.77
C MET A 67 -1.64 -20.04 -7.12
N GLY A 68 -2.52 -20.67 -7.91
CA GLY A 68 -2.35 -22.05 -8.34
C GLY A 68 -2.24 -23.06 -7.19
N GLY A 69 -2.89 -22.79 -6.06
CA GLY A 69 -2.87 -23.62 -4.85
C GLY A 69 -1.68 -23.38 -3.91
N LYS A 70 -0.88 -22.35 -4.14
CA LYS A 70 0.16 -21.90 -3.19
C LYS A 70 -0.40 -20.85 -2.22
N ASN A 71 0.18 -20.78 -1.04
CA ASN A 71 -0.08 -19.72 -0.07
C ASN A 71 1.13 -18.79 0.00
N PHE A 72 0.88 -17.56 0.43
CA PHE A 72 1.90 -16.62 0.86
C PHE A 72 2.53 -17.08 2.18
N ASP A 73 3.84 -16.86 2.29
CA ASP A 73 4.63 -17.13 3.50
C ASP A 73 4.52 -15.99 4.52
N SER A 74 4.27 -14.77 4.03
CA SER A 74 4.14 -13.58 4.85
C SER A 74 2.85 -13.59 5.69
N PRO A 75 2.87 -13.09 6.95
CA PRO A 75 1.68 -13.04 7.82
C PRO A 75 0.58 -12.06 7.37
N GLY A 76 0.80 -11.27 6.31
CA GLY A 76 -0.19 -10.32 5.79
C GLY A 76 0.48 -9.10 5.15
N LEU A 77 -0.29 -8.05 4.92
CA LEU A 77 0.20 -6.73 4.47
C LEU A 77 -0.25 -5.64 5.44
N LEU A 78 0.64 -4.71 5.79
CA LEU A 78 0.32 -3.55 6.60
C LEU A 78 0.32 -2.28 5.73
N PHE A 79 -0.84 -1.75 5.41
CA PHE A 79 -0.98 -0.53 4.62
C PHE A 79 -0.87 0.71 5.49
N ILE A 80 -0.10 1.70 5.04
CA ILE A 80 -0.08 3.04 5.64
C ILE A 80 -0.86 3.99 4.74
N ASP A 81 -1.86 4.65 5.32
CA ASP A 81 -2.56 5.79 4.72
C ASP A 81 -1.88 7.07 5.19
N THR A 82 -1.03 7.69 4.36
CA THR A 82 -0.41 8.98 4.71
C THR A 82 -1.08 10.13 3.95
N PRO A 83 -1.28 11.30 4.60
CA PRO A 83 -1.78 12.49 3.93
C PRO A 83 -0.80 13.01 2.87
N GLY A 84 -1.28 13.17 1.63
CA GLY A 84 -0.65 14.01 0.62
C GLY A 84 0.75 13.60 0.14
N HIS A 85 1.36 14.49 -0.64
CA HIS A 85 2.63 14.25 -1.34
C HIS A 85 3.88 14.59 -0.49
N HIS A 86 3.74 15.46 0.52
CA HIS A 86 4.87 15.97 1.31
C HIS A 86 5.29 15.04 2.46
N SER A 87 4.36 14.25 2.99
CA SER A 87 4.59 13.30 4.09
C SER A 87 5.39 12.07 3.67
N PHE A 88 5.70 11.92 2.37
CA PHE A 88 6.42 10.78 1.81
C PHE A 88 7.93 11.03 1.65
N SER A 89 8.42 12.26 1.83
CA SER A 89 9.87 12.55 1.85
C SER A 89 10.61 11.84 3.00
N THR A 90 9.87 11.45 4.04
CA THR A 90 10.34 10.65 5.18
C THR A 90 10.45 9.16 4.87
N LEU A 91 10.06 8.69 3.68
CA LEU A 91 10.19 7.27 3.28
C LEU A 91 11.60 6.70 3.41
N ARG A 92 12.63 7.54 3.42
CA ARG A 92 13.99 7.09 3.73
C ARG A 92 14.80 8.22 4.34
N THR A 93 14.53 8.55 5.61
CA THR A 93 15.45 9.39 6.39
C THR A 93 16.27 8.50 7.33
N ARG A 94 17.54 8.86 7.54
CA ARG A 94 18.55 8.12 8.34
C ARG A 94 17.93 7.38 9.53
N GLY A 95 17.88 6.05 9.48
CA GLY A 95 17.44 5.19 10.59
C GLY A 95 16.44 4.08 10.24
N GLY A 96 15.79 4.10 9.09
CA GLY A 96 14.86 3.04 8.66
C GLY A 96 13.91 3.51 7.56
N SER A 97 13.36 2.59 6.76
CA SER A 97 12.31 2.90 5.77
C SER A 97 10.94 2.90 6.46
N LEU A 98 10.06 3.84 6.11
CA LEU A 98 8.67 3.79 6.57
C LEU A 98 7.89 2.67 5.87
N ALA A 99 8.26 2.32 4.64
CA ALA A 99 7.58 1.29 3.84
C ALA A 99 8.58 0.38 3.13
N ASP A 100 8.26 -0.91 3.07
CA ASP A 100 9.06 -1.92 2.39
C ASP A 100 8.78 -1.94 0.88
N ILE A 101 7.52 -1.72 0.52
CA ILE A 101 7.03 -1.69 -0.87
C ILE A 101 5.98 -0.59 -1.02
N ALA A 102 5.80 -0.08 -2.23
CA ALA A 102 4.76 0.91 -2.52
C ALA A 102 3.78 0.47 -3.61
N ILE A 103 2.58 1.04 -3.57
CA ILE A 103 1.59 1.02 -4.65
C ILE A 103 1.45 2.44 -5.17
N LEU A 104 1.81 2.68 -6.42
CA LEU A 104 1.62 3.96 -7.11
C LEU A 104 0.30 3.94 -7.88
N VAL A 105 -0.69 4.69 -7.38
CA VAL A 105 -2.03 4.78 -7.97
C VAL A 105 -2.05 5.82 -9.07
N ILE A 106 -2.46 5.40 -10.26
CA ILE A 106 -2.56 6.24 -11.45
C ILE A 106 -3.94 6.08 -12.06
N ASP A 107 -4.66 7.18 -12.28
CA ASP A 107 -5.91 7.14 -13.04
C ASP A 107 -5.60 6.89 -14.53
N ILE A 108 -6.21 5.84 -15.09
CA ILE A 108 -5.99 5.43 -16.48
C ILE A 108 -6.36 6.52 -17.50
N ALA A 109 -7.33 7.38 -17.20
CA ALA A 109 -7.74 8.44 -18.11
C ALA A 109 -6.70 9.58 -18.15
N ASP A 110 -6.12 9.87 -16.99
CA ASP A 110 -5.28 11.03 -16.71
C ASP A 110 -3.78 10.78 -16.95
N GLY A 111 -3.32 9.55 -16.73
CA GLY A 111 -1.91 9.16 -16.83
C GLY A 111 -1.03 9.79 -15.76
N CYS A 112 0.26 9.94 -16.05
CA CYS A 112 1.22 10.58 -15.14
C CYS A 112 0.93 12.08 -14.97
N LYS A 113 0.86 12.53 -13.71
CA LYS A 113 0.72 13.93 -13.30
C LYS A 113 1.95 14.38 -12.50
N PRO A 114 2.14 15.68 -12.18
CA PRO A 114 3.34 16.17 -11.50
C PRO A 114 3.71 15.42 -10.22
N GLN A 115 2.69 15.09 -9.41
CA GLN A 115 2.84 14.27 -8.21
C GLN A 115 3.25 12.83 -8.52
N THR A 116 2.68 12.20 -9.56
CA THR A 116 3.16 10.88 -10.02
C THR A 116 4.66 10.90 -10.32
N LEU A 117 5.14 11.93 -11.05
CA LEU A 117 6.56 12.07 -11.39
C LEU A 117 7.43 12.29 -10.15
N GLU A 118 6.95 13.07 -9.18
CA GLU A 118 7.64 13.25 -7.90
C GLU A 118 7.72 11.92 -7.12
N SER A 119 6.64 11.14 -7.05
CA SER A 119 6.63 9.82 -6.41
C SER A 119 7.64 8.88 -7.08
N LEU A 120 7.67 8.86 -8.41
CA LEU A 120 8.61 8.05 -9.19
C LEU A 120 10.08 8.39 -8.86
N ARG A 121 10.39 9.67 -8.69
CA ARG A 121 11.73 10.12 -8.29
C ARG A 121 12.08 9.69 -6.87
N ILE A 122 11.16 9.85 -5.92
CA ILE A 122 11.34 9.42 -4.52
C ILE A 122 11.57 7.91 -4.46
N LEU A 123 10.73 7.12 -5.13
CA LEU A 123 10.84 5.66 -5.18
C LEU A 123 12.18 5.20 -5.77
N ARG A 124 12.65 5.86 -6.84
CA ARG A 124 13.98 5.59 -7.43
C ARG A 124 15.11 5.89 -6.45
N GLN A 125 15.09 7.07 -5.83
CA GLN A 125 16.14 7.50 -4.90
C GLN A 125 16.17 6.61 -3.65
N ALA A 126 15.00 6.25 -3.13
CA ALA A 126 14.85 5.38 -2.00
C ALA A 126 15.07 3.90 -2.34
N LYS A 127 15.18 3.53 -3.63
CA LYS A 127 15.24 2.15 -4.11
C LYS A 127 14.12 1.27 -3.56
N THR A 128 12.94 1.86 -3.38
CA THR A 128 11.76 1.16 -2.86
C THR A 128 11.09 0.42 -4.01
N PRO A 129 10.93 -0.91 -3.95
CA PRO A 129 10.16 -1.63 -4.96
C PRO A 129 8.71 -1.15 -4.94
N PHE A 130 8.06 -1.17 -6.11
CA PHE A 130 6.67 -0.72 -6.19
C PHE A 130 5.88 -1.37 -7.33
N VAL A 131 4.56 -1.34 -7.18
CA VAL A 131 3.57 -1.76 -8.17
C VAL A 131 2.76 -0.55 -8.61
N VAL A 132 2.37 -0.49 -9.88
CA VAL A 132 1.46 0.54 -10.38
C VAL A 132 0.04 0.00 -10.38
N ALA A 133 -0.85 0.65 -9.63
CA ALA A 133 -2.29 0.41 -9.71
C ALA A 133 -2.88 1.38 -10.75
N CYS A 134 -3.15 0.87 -11.95
CA CYS A 134 -3.80 1.64 -13.01
C CYS A 134 -5.31 1.64 -12.77
N ASN A 135 -5.74 2.62 -11.99
CA ASN A 135 -7.05 2.71 -11.37
C ASN A 135 -8.09 3.34 -12.32
N LYS A 136 -9.37 3.17 -11.94
CA LYS A 136 -10.55 3.74 -12.60
C LYS A 136 -10.82 3.22 -14.01
N ILE A 137 -10.48 1.97 -14.27
CA ILE A 137 -10.82 1.27 -15.52
C ILE A 137 -12.34 1.26 -15.80
N ASP A 138 -13.17 1.35 -14.75
CA ASP A 138 -14.63 1.46 -14.85
C ASP A 138 -15.08 2.73 -15.61
N ARG A 139 -14.18 3.71 -15.77
CA ARG A 139 -14.43 4.93 -16.53
C ARG A 139 -14.11 4.81 -18.01
N ILE A 140 -13.52 3.71 -18.46
CA ILE A 140 -13.32 3.48 -19.90
C ILE A 140 -14.69 3.33 -20.55
N TYR A 141 -14.93 4.09 -21.61
CA TYR A 141 -16.23 4.07 -22.29
C TYR A 141 -16.58 2.66 -22.76
N GLY A 142 -17.74 2.17 -22.30
CA GLY A 142 -18.23 0.82 -22.61
C GLY A 142 -17.69 -0.29 -21.72
N TRP A 143 -16.82 0.01 -20.75
CA TRP A 143 -16.34 -0.97 -19.78
C TRP A 143 -17.49 -1.53 -18.95
N LYS A 144 -17.60 -2.86 -18.91
CA LYS A 144 -18.61 -3.57 -18.14
C LYS A 144 -18.00 -4.08 -16.85
N SER A 145 -18.21 -3.35 -15.77
CA SER A 145 -17.73 -3.73 -14.44
C SER A 145 -18.61 -4.78 -13.77
N GLU A 146 -17.96 -5.63 -12.98
CA GLU A 146 -18.56 -6.63 -12.12
C GLU A 146 -17.84 -6.61 -10.78
N HIS A 147 -18.58 -6.49 -9.68
CA HIS A 147 -17.99 -6.22 -8.38
C HIS A 147 -17.01 -7.31 -7.94
N GLY A 148 -15.80 -6.92 -7.56
CA GLY A 148 -14.78 -7.82 -7.00
C GLY A 148 -14.17 -8.83 -7.99
N ARG A 149 -14.43 -8.70 -9.30
CA ARG A 149 -13.94 -9.63 -10.31
C ARG A 149 -12.43 -9.46 -10.57
N SER A 150 -11.73 -10.56 -10.82
CA SER A 150 -10.29 -10.49 -11.14
C SER A 150 -10.05 -9.81 -12.47
N MET A 151 -8.90 -9.15 -12.60
CA MET A 151 -8.62 -8.40 -13.81
C MET A 151 -8.49 -9.29 -15.03
N ALA A 152 -7.89 -10.46 -14.87
CA ALA A 152 -7.78 -11.46 -15.92
C ALA A 152 -9.15 -11.88 -16.50
N LEU A 153 -10.18 -12.04 -15.64
CA LEU A 153 -11.55 -12.35 -16.08
C LEU A 153 -12.23 -11.11 -16.66
N SER A 154 -12.03 -9.95 -16.03
CA SER A 154 -12.62 -8.69 -16.47
C SER A 154 -12.24 -8.36 -17.90
N MET A 155 -10.95 -8.36 -18.23
CA MET A 155 -10.44 -8.07 -19.57
C MET A 155 -10.97 -9.04 -20.63
N ARG A 156 -11.08 -10.35 -20.31
CA ARG A 156 -11.60 -11.35 -21.26
C ARG A 156 -13.08 -11.16 -21.59
N SER A 157 -13.84 -10.53 -20.70
CA SER A 157 -15.28 -10.31 -20.86
C SER A 157 -15.64 -9.06 -21.67
N GLN A 158 -14.68 -8.15 -21.86
CA GLN A 158 -14.92 -6.89 -22.56
C GLN A 158 -15.02 -7.07 -24.07
N SER A 159 -15.70 -6.14 -24.75
CA SER A 159 -15.71 -6.11 -26.21
C SER A 159 -14.33 -5.69 -26.75
N LYS A 160 -14.06 -6.04 -28.02
CA LYS A 160 -12.80 -5.68 -28.69
C LYS A 160 -12.55 -4.17 -28.70
N ASP A 161 -13.61 -3.37 -28.92
CA ASP A 161 -13.50 -1.91 -28.97
C ASP A 161 -13.12 -1.32 -27.60
N VAL A 162 -13.69 -1.87 -26.52
CA VAL A 162 -13.37 -1.46 -25.14
C VAL A 162 -11.92 -1.79 -24.79
N ILE A 163 -11.46 -2.99 -25.17
CA ILE A 163 -10.05 -3.38 -24.97
C ILE A 163 -9.11 -2.50 -25.80
N ALA A 164 -9.48 -2.13 -27.03
CA ALA A 164 -8.67 -1.21 -27.83
C ALA A 164 -8.52 0.18 -27.16
N LEU A 165 -9.59 0.70 -26.53
CA LEU A 165 -9.53 1.93 -25.74
C LEU A 165 -8.62 1.80 -24.51
N PHE A 166 -8.71 0.68 -23.80
CA PHE A 166 -7.80 0.37 -22.70
C PHE A 166 -6.34 0.33 -23.17
N GLU A 167 -6.04 -0.42 -24.23
CA GLU A 167 -4.69 -0.58 -24.77
C GLU A 167 -4.11 0.76 -25.22
N GLN A 168 -4.91 1.63 -25.84
CA GLN A 168 -4.47 2.98 -26.21
C GLN A 168 -3.98 3.77 -24.98
N LYS A 169 -4.73 3.73 -23.87
CA LYS A 169 -4.36 4.40 -22.62
C LYS A 169 -3.16 3.74 -21.94
N TYR A 170 -3.10 2.41 -22.00
CA TYR A 170 -1.97 1.65 -21.50
C TYR A 170 -0.66 2.06 -22.20
N TRP A 171 -0.63 2.06 -23.53
CA TRP A 171 0.58 2.44 -24.29
C TRP A 171 1.00 3.90 -24.08
N GLN A 172 0.04 4.80 -23.86
CA GLN A 172 0.34 6.18 -23.45
C GLN A 172 1.07 6.22 -22.10
N LEU A 173 0.59 5.45 -21.12
CA LEU A 173 1.21 5.37 -19.79
C LEU A 173 2.60 4.74 -19.85
N VAL A 174 2.78 3.67 -20.64
CA VAL A 174 4.10 3.05 -20.89
C VAL A 174 5.09 4.08 -21.44
N GLY A 175 4.67 4.90 -22.42
CA GLY A 175 5.49 5.98 -22.96
C GLY A 175 5.93 6.98 -21.88
N GLN A 176 5.01 7.42 -21.02
CA GLN A 176 5.31 8.33 -19.92
C GLN A 176 6.29 7.75 -18.88
N PHE A 177 6.19 6.45 -18.59
CA PHE A 177 7.15 5.78 -17.71
C PHE A 177 8.54 5.65 -18.35
N ALA A 178 8.59 5.39 -19.66
CA ALA A 178 9.84 5.32 -20.40
C ALA A 178 10.59 6.66 -20.42
N GLU A 179 9.88 7.80 -20.50
CA GLU A 179 10.46 9.14 -20.36
C GLU A 179 11.13 9.34 -18.98
N GLU A 180 10.53 8.78 -17.93
CA GLU A 180 11.11 8.69 -16.60
C GLU A 180 11.99 7.45 -16.43
N THR A 181 12.57 6.88 -17.49
CA THR A 181 13.54 5.76 -17.42
C THR A 181 13.06 4.51 -16.66
N PHE A 182 11.76 4.28 -16.63
CA PHE A 182 11.14 3.10 -16.04
C PHE A 182 10.50 2.23 -17.12
N ASN A 183 10.66 0.90 -17.00
CA ASN A 183 9.95 -0.05 -17.86
C ASN A 183 8.66 -0.46 -17.17
N LEU A 184 7.52 -0.02 -17.68
CA LEU A 184 6.20 -0.41 -17.20
C LEU A 184 5.65 -1.53 -18.09
N GLU A 185 5.15 -2.60 -17.48
CA GLU A 185 4.53 -3.71 -18.20
C GLU A 185 3.31 -4.23 -17.44
N ARG A 186 2.30 -4.74 -18.16
CA ARG A 186 1.12 -5.31 -17.52
C ARG A 186 1.49 -6.58 -16.76
N TYR A 187 0.98 -6.74 -15.54
CA TYR A 187 1.40 -7.81 -14.61
C TYR A 187 1.33 -9.23 -15.19
N ASP A 188 0.37 -9.49 -16.09
CA ASP A 188 0.15 -10.77 -16.78
C ASP A 188 1.07 -10.98 -18.00
N GLN A 189 1.82 -9.96 -18.42
CA GLN A 189 2.79 -10.01 -19.53
C GLN A 189 4.25 -10.02 -19.04
N ILE A 190 4.49 -9.83 -17.75
CA ILE A 190 5.85 -9.77 -17.19
C ILE A 190 6.48 -11.16 -17.13
N THR A 191 7.67 -11.27 -17.71
CA THR A 191 8.55 -12.44 -17.56
C THR A 191 9.63 -12.23 -16.49
N ASP A 192 10.07 -10.99 -16.32
CA ASP A 192 11.14 -10.60 -15.39
C ASP A 192 10.75 -9.35 -14.58
N PHE A 193 10.28 -9.59 -13.36
CA PHE A 193 9.91 -8.56 -12.38
C PHE A 193 11.11 -7.77 -11.83
N THR A 194 12.36 -8.14 -12.14
CA THR A 194 13.54 -7.34 -11.75
C THR A 194 13.80 -6.17 -12.71
N LYS A 195 13.28 -6.26 -13.94
CA LYS A 195 13.52 -5.29 -15.03
C LYS A 195 12.31 -4.41 -15.32
N ASN A 196 11.13 -4.88 -14.95
CA ASN A 196 9.85 -4.25 -15.28
C ASN A 196 9.05 -4.00 -14.01
N ILE A 197 8.44 -2.83 -13.95
CA ILE A 197 7.45 -2.48 -12.94
C ILE A 197 6.12 -3.08 -13.39
N ALA A 198 5.51 -3.85 -12.48
CA ALA A 198 4.20 -4.41 -12.70
C ALA A 198 3.12 -3.32 -12.64
N MET A 199 2.33 -3.25 -13.71
CA MET A 199 1.09 -2.49 -13.76
C MET A 199 -0.09 -3.44 -13.65
N VAL A 200 -0.93 -3.22 -12.65
CA VAL A 200 -2.19 -3.93 -12.47
C VAL A 200 -3.34 -2.99 -12.77
N PRO A 201 -4.16 -3.25 -13.80
CA PRO A 201 -5.40 -2.52 -14.02
C PRO A 201 -6.38 -2.83 -12.90
N CYS A 202 -7.05 -1.81 -12.36
CA CYS A 202 -8.01 -2.00 -11.28
C CYS A 202 -9.12 -0.94 -11.27
N SER A 203 -10.21 -1.24 -10.57
CA SER A 203 -11.18 -0.25 -10.13
C SER A 203 -11.32 -0.33 -8.61
N ALA A 204 -10.77 0.66 -7.90
CA ALA A 204 -10.98 0.79 -6.46
C ALA A 204 -12.47 0.96 -6.09
N LYS A 205 -13.28 1.51 -7.01
CA LYS A 205 -14.71 1.70 -6.83
C LYS A 205 -15.49 0.38 -6.88
N GLU A 206 -15.18 -0.44 -7.88
CA GLU A 206 -15.91 -1.69 -8.14
C GLU A 206 -15.22 -2.91 -7.50
N GLY A 207 -14.00 -2.75 -6.98
CA GLY A 207 -13.18 -3.85 -6.45
C GLY A 207 -12.54 -4.73 -7.53
N GLU A 208 -12.71 -4.40 -8.82
CA GLU A 208 -12.13 -5.19 -9.91
C GLU A 208 -10.60 -5.09 -9.89
N GLY A 209 -9.91 -6.24 -9.97
CA GLY A 209 -8.45 -6.30 -10.04
C GLY A 209 -7.72 -6.01 -8.73
N ILE A 210 -8.44 -5.78 -7.62
CA ILE A 210 -7.81 -5.53 -6.32
C ILE A 210 -7.09 -6.79 -5.80
N GLN A 211 -7.66 -7.96 -6.02
CA GLN A 211 -7.01 -9.24 -5.71
C GLN A 211 -5.71 -9.43 -6.52
N ASP A 212 -5.71 -9.04 -7.80
CA ASP A 212 -4.53 -9.12 -8.65
C ASP A 212 -3.45 -8.16 -8.13
N LEU A 213 -3.85 -6.95 -7.73
CA LEU A 213 -2.95 -5.94 -7.16
C LEU A 213 -2.31 -6.45 -5.86
N LEU A 214 -3.13 -6.95 -4.93
CA LEU A 214 -2.65 -7.49 -3.66
C LEU A 214 -1.72 -8.68 -3.86
N ALA A 215 -2.06 -9.62 -4.76
CA ALA A 215 -1.25 -10.78 -5.08
C ALA A 215 0.14 -10.39 -5.64
N VAL A 216 0.18 -9.43 -6.56
CA VAL A 216 1.43 -8.92 -7.13
C VAL A 216 2.25 -8.20 -6.05
N THR A 217 1.61 -7.39 -5.20
CA THR A 217 2.30 -6.65 -4.13
C THR A 217 2.97 -7.59 -3.13
N ILE A 218 2.24 -8.54 -2.54
CA ILE A 218 2.81 -9.48 -1.57
C ILE A 218 3.85 -10.40 -2.22
N GLY A 219 3.61 -10.88 -3.45
CA GLY A 219 4.56 -11.74 -4.16
C GLY A 219 5.89 -11.04 -4.48
N LEU A 220 5.86 -9.74 -4.78
CA LEU A 220 7.09 -8.94 -4.94
C LEU A 220 7.81 -8.72 -3.61
N ALA A 221 7.05 -8.46 -2.54
CA ALA A 221 7.63 -8.29 -1.21
C ALA A 221 8.34 -9.58 -0.75
N GLU A 222 7.70 -10.74 -0.88
CA GLU A 222 8.32 -12.02 -0.54
C GLU A 222 9.54 -12.32 -1.41
N LYS A 223 9.44 -12.09 -2.73
CA LYS A 223 10.53 -12.39 -3.65
C LYS A 223 11.77 -11.53 -3.43
N PHE A 224 11.59 -10.24 -3.15
CA PHE A 224 12.69 -9.28 -3.14
C PHE A 224 13.11 -8.81 -1.75
N LEU A 225 12.26 -9.00 -0.73
CA LEU A 225 12.47 -8.46 0.62
C LEU A 225 12.49 -9.55 1.70
N ALA A 226 12.50 -10.84 1.35
CA ALA A 226 12.49 -11.94 2.32
C ALA A 226 13.55 -11.82 3.44
N GLU A 227 14.77 -11.40 3.09
CA GLU A 227 15.84 -11.19 4.08
C GLU A 227 15.51 -10.03 5.03
N GLN A 228 15.07 -8.89 4.49
CA GLN A 228 14.69 -7.71 5.28
C GLN A 228 13.46 -7.96 6.17
N LEU A 229 12.48 -8.72 5.66
CA LEU A 229 11.26 -9.07 6.38
C LEU A 229 11.50 -10.13 7.47
N GLY A 230 12.58 -10.91 7.34
CA GLY A 230 13.01 -11.90 8.34
C GLY A 230 13.89 -11.33 9.46
N ASP A 231 14.40 -10.11 9.34
CA ASP A 231 15.18 -9.44 10.39
C ASP A 231 14.26 -8.83 11.46
N VAL A 232 13.62 -9.70 12.23
CA VAL A 232 12.67 -9.30 13.29
C VAL A 232 13.23 -9.44 14.70
N ALA A 233 14.37 -10.10 14.87
CA ALA A 233 14.96 -10.37 16.17
C ALA A 233 15.89 -9.24 16.63
N GLY A 234 15.83 -8.88 17.91
CA GLY A 234 16.72 -7.87 18.52
C GLY A 234 15.95 -6.81 19.29
N ASP A 235 16.63 -5.70 19.58
CA ASP A 235 16.03 -4.55 20.22
C ASP A 235 14.93 -3.94 19.34
N ALA A 236 13.93 -3.35 19.99
CA ALA A 236 12.82 -2.75 19.27
C ALA A 236 13.26 -1.49 18.51
N GLU A 237 13.02 -1.49 17.20
CA GLU A 237 13.25 -0.34 16.34
C GLU A 237 11.92 0.09 15.72
N ALA A 238 11.53 1.34 15.97
CA ALA A 238 10.25 1.87 15.52
C ALA A 238 10.38 3.30 14.98
N THR A 239 9.54 3.64 14.02
CA THR A 239 9.39 5.02 13.52
C THR A 239 8.13 5.65 14.10
N VAL A 240 8.27 6.85 14.66
CA VAL A 240 7.13 7.67 15.10
C VAL A 240 6.44 8.26 13.88
N LEU A 241 5.15 7.99 13.73
CA LEU A 241 4.30 8.51 12.66
C LEU A 241 3.75 9.88 13.02
N GLU A 242 3.07 9.95 14.18
CA GLU A 242 2.34 11.12 14.62
C GLU A 242 2.35 11.19 16.14
N MET A 243 2.32 12.41 16.68
CA MET A 243 2.10 12.66 18.09
C MET A 243 0.76 13.37 18.25
N LYS A 244 -0.11 12.84 19.10
CA LYS A 244 -1.45 13.38 19.33
C LYS A 244 -1.79 13.42 20.82
N GLU A 245 -2.82 14.18 21.18
CA GLU A 245 -3.39 14.14 22.52
C GLU A 245 -4.64 13.29 22.52
N GLU A 246 -4.62 12.22 23.32
CA GLU A 246 -5.74 11.29 23.48
C GLU A 246 -6.43 11.51 24.84
N ARG A 247 -7.76 11.60 24.80
CA ARG A 247 -8.55 11.89 26.01
C ARG A 247 -8.39 10.75 27.02
N GLY A 248 -7.89 11.09 28.22
CA GLY A 248 -7.64 10.12 29.30
C GLY A 248 -6.26 9.46 29.26
N LEU A 249 -5.53 9.56 28.15
CA LEU A 249 -4.17 9.02 28.01
C LEU A 249 -3.10 10.13 27.96
N GLY A 250 -3.49 11.37 27.65
CA GLY A 250 -2.57 12.49 27.48
C GLY A 250 -1.87 12.41 26.11
N LYS A 251 -0.61 12.84 26.04
CA LYS A 251 0.18 12.75 24.80
C LYS A 251 0.54 11.30 24.48
N THR A 252 0.15 10.86 23.30
CA THR A 252 0.45 9.54 22.74
C THR A 252 1.26 9.71 21.44
N ILE A 253 1.94 8.64 21.05
CA ILE A 253 2.65 8.55 19.78
C ILE A 253 2.15 7.31 19.03
N ASP A 254 1.85 7.49 17.76
CA ASP A 254 1.58 6.38 16.85
C ASP A 254 2.92 5.96 16.25
N ILE A 255 3.20 4.65 16.25
CA ILE A 255 4.48 4.10 15.81
C ILE A 255 4.27 2.96 14.82
N ILE A 256 5.25 2.77 13.94
CA ILE A 256 5.42 1.54 13.18
C ILE A 256 6.64 0.82 13.71
N LEU A 257 6.45 -0.41 14.18
CA LEU A 257 7.50 -1.28 14.66
C LEU A 257 8.10 -2.06 13.49
N HIS A 258 9.41 -1.91 13.28
CA HIS A 258 10.13 -2.51 12.17
C HIS A 258 10.88 -3.78 12.56
N ARG A 259 11.29 -3.88 13.82
CA ARG A 259 12.12 -4.97 14.36
C ARG A 259 11.94 -5.05 15.87
N GLY A 260 12.16 -6.24 16.42
CA GLY A 260 12.07 -6.50 17.86
C GLY A 260 10.63 -6.57 18.37
N THR A 261 10.50 -6.54 19.69
CA THR A 261 9.19 -6.57 20.37
C THR A 261 9.14 -5.48 21.42
N LEU A 262 7.97 -4.87 21.59
CA LEU A 262 7.70 -3.90 22.64
C LEU A 262 6.68 -4.48 23.61
N ASN A 263 6.93 -4.28 24.90
CA ASN A 263 6.05 -4.68 25.99
C ASN A 263 5.73 -3.48 26.89
N LYS A 264 4.59 -3.55 27.57
CA LYS A 264 4.26 -2.58 28.61
C LYS A 264 5.32 -2.65 29.72
N GLY A 265 5.86 -1.50 30.09
CA GLY A 265 6.93 -1.36 31.09
C GLY A 265 8.33 -1.24 30.51
N ASP A 266 8.51 -1.57 29.22
CA ASP A 266 9.79 -1.41 28.53
C ASP A 266 10.22 0.06 28.52
N GLU A 267 11.53 0.26 28.64
CA GLU A 267 12.16 1.57 28.55
C GLU A 267 12.52 1.83 27.08
N ILE A 268 12.10 2.99 26.57
CA ILE A 268 12.31 3.39 25.19
C ILE A 268 12.99 4.75 25.14
N ALA A 269 13.81 4.96 24.11
CA ALA A 269 14.39 6.24 23.78
C ALA A 269 13.71 6.80 22.52
N VAL A 270 13.08 7.96 22.64
CA VAL A 270 12.40 8.65 21.52
C VAL A 270 13.23 9.85 21.10
N ALA A 271 13.54 9.96 19.81
CA ALA A 271 14.23 11.13 19.28
C ALA A 271 13.30 12.35 19.31
N THR A 272 13.73 13.45 19.94
CA THR A 272 13.00 14.72 19.96
C THR A 272 13.89 15.87 19.48
N PRO A 273 13.33 17.04 19.12
CA PRO A 273 14.12 18.23 18.76
C PRO A 273 15.10 18.68 19.84
N ASN A 274 14.84 18.33 21.11
CA ASN A 274 15.66 18.70 22.26
C ASN A 274 16.63 17.57 22.69
N GLY A 275 16.77 16.53 21.88
CA GLY A 275 17.58 15.33 22.19
C GLY A 275 16.73 14.10 22.50
N PRO A 276 17.38 12.98 22.86
CA PRO A 276 16.67 11.74 23.18
C PRO A 276 15.88 11.88 24.49
N LEU A 277 14.60 11.54 24.45
CA LEU A 277 13.75 11.41 25.63
C LEU A 277 13.66 9.93 26.00
N VAL A 278 14.14 9.57 27.18
CA VAL A 278 13.97 8.22 27.74
C VAL A 278 12.71 8.17 28.57
N THR A 279 11.84 7.20 28.31
CA THR A 279 10.57 7.02 29.01
C THR A 279 10.18 5.54 29.06
N ARG A 280 9.10 5.21 29.76
CA ARG A 280 8.57 3.84 29.84
C ARG A 280 7.19 3.73 29.20
N ILE A 281 6.96 2.60 28.55
CA ILE A 281 5.67 2.29 27.93
C ILE A 281 4.61 2.07 29.02
N LYS A 282 3.66 2.99 29.14
CA LYS A 282 2.54 2.90 30.10
C LYS A 282 1.41 2.00 29.62
N GLY A 283 1.22 1.92 28.31
CA GLY A 283 0.20 1.14 27.63
C GLY A 283 0.45 1.13 26.14
N MET A 284 -0.08 0.13 25.45
CA MET A 284 -0.01 -0.02 24.00
C MET A 284 -1.40 -0.35 23.50
N PHE A 285 -1.75 0.22 22.36
CA PHE A 285 -3.04 0.03 21.72
C PHE A 285 -2.75 -0.34 20.27
N SER A 286 -3.32 -1.46 19.80
CA SER A 286 -3.32 -1.75 18.38
C SER A 286 -4.49 -1.02 17.72
N PRO A 287 -4.43 -0.78 16.40
CA PRO A 287 -5.62 -0.48 15.62
C PRO A 287 -6.48 -1.75 15.56
N ARG A 288 -7.11 -2.11 16.68
CA ARG A 288 -8.36 -2.85 16.69
C ARG A 288 -9.44 -1.80 16.65
N GLY A 289 -10.32 -1.88 15.65
CA GLY A 289 -11.51 -1.04 15.56
C GLY A 289 -12.14 -0.94 16.95
N MET A 290 -12.43 0.30 17.39
CA MET A 290 -13.06 0.60 18.68
C MET A 290 -14.31 -0.26 18.91
N SER A 291 -14.09 -1.47 19.40
CA SER A 291 -15.05 -2.48 19.78
C SER A 291 -14.58 -3.04 21.12
N GLU A 292 -14.32 -2.11 22.05
CA GLU A 292 -14.46 -2.24 23.50
C GLU A 292 -14.09 -0.88 24.12
N MET A 293 -15.01 0.07 24.01
CA MET A 293 -15.24 1.12 25.01
C MET A 293 -16.72 1.51 24.98
#